data_AF-A0A2N2EE71-F1
#
_entry.id   AF-A0A2N2EE71-F1
#
_cell.length_a   1.000
_cell.length_b   1.000
_cell.length_c   1.000
_cell.angle_alpha   90.00
_cell.angle_beta   90.00
_cell.angle_gamma   90.00
#
_symmetry.space_group_name_H-M   'P 1'
#
loop_
_entity.id
_entity.type
_entity.pdbx_description
1 polymer ?
#
loop_
_entity_poly.entity_id
_entity_poly.type
_entity_poly.pdbx_seq_one_letter_code
_entity_poly.pdbx_strand_id
1 'polypeptide(L)'
;MQDRYAGDVGDFGKIGMLCKLTDSGLRIGVNRYLTYKLEEHINADGRHIGYLNNILFICCDDELLKSLYAIATGIRGVVQLENANLIPKAIYYREILKPGSDRNFNRSIWFRNSLEALSECDIIFCDPDNGLIVKSVSQKSNKSDKYILPDELVSYYKAGKSVIFYNHRY
;
A
#
# COMPACT_ATOMS: atom_id res chain seq x y z
N MET A 1 2.03 -4.14 -1.66
CA MET A 1 2.42 -3.15 -2.69
C MET A 1 3.77 -3.53 -3.33
N GLN A 2 4.04 -3.08 -4.56
CA GLN A 2 5.35 -3.19 -5.22
C GLN A 2 5.67 -1.88 -5.95
N ASP A 3 6.96 -1.54 -6.10
CA ASP A 3 7.37 -0.32 -6.82
C ASP A 3 6.83 -0.26 -8.24
N ARG A 4 6.74 -1.41 -8.92
CA ARG A 4 6.23 -1.51 -10.29
C ARG A 4 4.74 -1.20 -10.44
N TYR A 5 3.98 -1.15 -9.35
CA TYR A 5 2.55 -0.80 -9.38
C TYR A 5 2.31 0.68 -9.14
N ALA A 6 3.34 1.45 -8.74
CA ALA A 6 3.17 2.87 -8.44
C ALA A 6 2.60 3.64 -9.63
N GLY A 7 1.47 4.32 -9.44
CA GLY A 7 0.75 5.04 -10.50
C GLY A 7 -0.31 4.22 -11.23
N ASP A 8 -0.54 2.95 -10.87
CA ASP A 8 -1.68 2.18 -11.40
C ASP A 8 -3.02 2.73 -10.89
N VAL A 9 -4.13 2.37 -11.56
CA VAL A 9 -5.48 2.85 -11.22
C VAL A 9 -5.87 2.61 -9.76
N GLY A 10 -5.33 1.56 -9.13
CA GLY A 10 -5.52 1.30 -7.71
C GLY A 10 -5.02 2.46 -6.84
N ASP A 11 -3.90 3.08 -7.19
CA ASP A 11 -3.36 4.23 -6.44
C ASP A 11 -4.26 5.45 -6.56
N PHE A 12 -4.89 5.69 -7.72
CA PHE A 12 -5.86 6.78 -7.86
C PHE A 12 -7.01 6.64 -6.85
N GLY A 13 -7.60 5.44 -6.75
CA GLY A 13 -8.67 5.16 -5.80
C GLY A 13 -8.21 5.24 -4.33
N LYS A 14 -7.08 4.58 -4.01
CA LYS A 14 -6.54 4.54 -2.64
C LYS A 14 -6.16 5.94 -2.16
N ILE A 15 -5.37 6.66 -2.95
CA ILE A 15 -4.86 7.98 -2.58
C ILE A 15 -6.01 8.98 -2.54
N GLY A 16 -6.89 9.01 -3.55
CA GLY A 16 -8.05 9.90 -3.55
C GLY A 16 -8.93 9.73 -2.30
N MET A 17 -9.18 8.49 -1.88
CA MET A 17 -9.89 8.20 -0.63
C MET A 17 -9.12 8.70 0.60
N LEU A 18 -7.81 8.44 0.68
CA LEU A 18 -6.99 8.86 1.82
C LEU A 18 -6.88 10.38 1.90
N CYS A 19 -6.81 11.10 0.78
CA CYS A 19 -6.87 12.56 0.73
C CYS A 19 -8.14 13.08 1.40
N LYS A 20 -9.31 12.53 1.05
CA LYS A 20 -10.58 12.93 1.68
C LYS A 20 -10.63 12.60 3.17
N LEU A 21 -9.96 11.55 3.61
CA LEU A 21 -9.86 11.25 5.04
C LEU A 21 -9.00 12.27 5.80
N THR A 22 -8.05 12.96 5.15
CA THR A 22 -7.27 14.01 5.83
C THR A 22 -8.13 15.21 6.24
N ASP A 23 -9.27 15.45 5.58
CA ASP A 23 -10.21 16.53 5.92
C ASP A 23 -10.88 16.33 7.29
N SER A 24 -10.85 15.10 7.83
CA SER A 24 -11.37 14.80 9.17
C SER A 24 -10.47 15.30 10.31
N GLY A 25 -9.25 15.73 10.01
CA GLY A 25 -8.23 16.10 11.00
C GLY A 25 -7.50 14.91 11.63
N LEU A 26 -7.87 13.67 11.27
CA LEU A 26 -7.22 12.44 11.73
C LEU A 26 -5.86 12.25 11.04
N ARG A 27 -4.87 11.80 11.79
CA ARG A 27 -3.53 11.49 11.29
C ARG A 27 -3.56 10.13 10.57
N ILE A 28 -3.08 10.11 9.34
CA ILE A 28 -3.06 8.90 8.50
C ILE A 28 -1.67 8.27 8.56
N GLY A 29 -1.64 6.99 8.90
CA GLY A 29 -0.49 6.10 8.74
C GLY A 29 -0.71 5.17 7.56
N VAL A 30 0.31 4.99 6.72
CA VAL A 30 0.27 4.07 5.58
C VAL A 30 1.32 2.99 5.79
N ASN A 31 0.88 1.77 6.07
CA ASN A 31 1.74 0.60 6.01
C ASN A 31 1.71 0.04 4.59
N ARG A 32 2.83 0.20 3.86
CA ARG A 32 2.90 -0.15 2.44
C ARG A 32 2.85 -1.65 2.16
N TYR A 33 3.15 -2.51 3.15
CA TYR A 33 3.36 -3.95 2.89
C TYR A 33 4.23 -4.14 1.64
N LEU A 34 5.35 -3.41 1.58
CA LEU A 34 6.19 -3.33 0.39
C LEU A 34 6.91 -4.67 0.20
N THR A 35 6.66 -5.34 -0.92
CA THR A 35 7.34 -6.60 -1.25
C THR A 35 8.40 -6.35 -2.31
N TYR A 36 9.52 -7.08 -2.26
CA TYR A 36 10.54 -7.04 -3.29
C TYR A 36 10.74 -8.43 -3.90
N LYS A 37 10.38 -8.60 -5.17
CA LYS A 37 10.57 -9.85 -5.92
C LYS A 37 11.13 -9.57 -7.30
N LEU A 38 12.45 -9.71 -7.43
CA LEU A 38 13.17 -9.46 -8.68
C LEU A 38 12.58 -10.27 -9.86
N GLU A 39 12.18 -11.51 -9.62
CA GLU A 39 11.61 -12.42 -10.63
C GLU A 39 10.27 -11.93 -11.20
N GLU A 40 9.46 -11.22 -10.42
CA GLU A 40 8.14 -10.74 -10.87
C GLU A 40 8.27 -9.54 -11.81
N HIS A 41 9.40 -8.81 -11.80
CA HIS A 41 9.65 -7.69 -12.73
C HIS A 41 9.81 -8.13 -14.19
N ILE A 42 9.94 -9.44 -14.46
CA ILE A 42 10.02 -10.00 -15.82
C ILE A 42 8.64 -10.08 -16.48
N ASN A 43 7.56 -10.15 -15.69
CA ASN A 43 6.21 -10.23 -16.22
C ASN A 43 5.66 -8.84 -16.55
N ALA A 44 4.86 -8.73 -17.62
CA ALA A 44 4.19 -7.49 -18.04
C ALA A 44 3.02 -7.07 -17.12
N ASP A 45 2.97 -7.63 -15.91
CA ASP A 45 1.95 -7.39 -14.89
C ASP A 45 2.23 -6.07 -14.14
N GLY A 46 1.16 -5.38 -13.73
CA GLY A 46 1.19 -3.93 -13.47
C GLY A 46 1.10 -3.11 -14.77
N ARG A 47 0.94 -1.79 -14.66
CA ARG A 47 0.65 -0.84 -15.78
C ARG A 47 -0.84 -0.74 -16.14
N HIS A 48 -1.71 -0.84 -15.14
CA HIS A 48 -3.09 -0.37 -15.29
C HIS A 48 -3.13 1.17 -15.30
N ILE A 49 -2.45 1.78 -16.28
CA ILE A 49 -2.23 3.23 -16.44
C ILE A 49 -3.14 3.83 -17.51
N GLY A 50 -3.92 3.01 -18.22
CA GLY A 50 -4.84 3.49 -19.26
C GLY A 50 -5.90 4.48 -18.75
N TYR A 51 -6.21 4.45 -17.45
CA TYR A 51 -7.10 5.41 -16.79
C TYR A 51 -6.59 6.85 -16.86
N LEU A 52 -5.26 7.06 -16.96
CA LEU A 52 -4.65 8.39 -17.02
C LEU A 52 -5.10 9.21 -18.22
N ASN A 53 -5.50 8.54 -19.32
CA ASN A 53 -6.03 9.17 -20.53
C ASN A 53 -7.55 8.96 -20.68
N ASN A 54 -8.22 8.44 -19.64
CA ASN A 54 -9.64 8.15 -19.69
C ASN A 54 -10.43 9.36 -19.19
N ILE A 55 -11.32 9.88 -20.05
CA ILE A 55 -12.18 11.03 -19.74
C ILE A 55 -13.04 10.84 -18.49
N LEU A 56 -13.33 9.61 -18.08
CA LEU A 56 -14.11 9.30 -16.88
C LEU A 56 -13.38 9.68 -15.57
N PHE A 57 -12.06 9.87 -15.62
CA PHE A 57 -11.24 10.24 -14.45
C PHE A 57 -10.95 11.75 -14.39
N ILE A 58 -11.24 12.48 -15.48
CA ILE A 58 -11.14 13.94 -15.52
C ILE A 58 -12.22 14.53 -14.60
N CYS A 59 -11.88 15.61 -13.90
CA CYS A 59 -12.70 16.30 -12.89
C CYS A 59 -12.95 15.51 -11.60
N CYS A 60 -12.49 14.25 -11.46
CA CYS A 60 -12.58 13.53 -10.19
C CYS A 60 -11.58 14.07 -9.16
N ASP A 61 -10.31 14.14 -9.57
CA ASP A 61 -9.21 14.75 -8.82
C ASP A 61 -8.05 15.01 -9.81
N ASP A 62 -8.09 16.17 -10.48
CA ASP A 62 -7.18 16.47 -11.59
C ASP A 62 -5.73 16.63 -11.14
N GLU A 63 -5.50 17.13 -9.92
CA GLU A 63 -4.16 17.26 -9.36
C GLU A 63 -3.57 15.89 -9.01
N LEU A 64 -4.37 14.99 -8.44
CA LEU A 64 -3.96 13.60 -8.24
C LEU A 64 -3.70 12.91 -9.58
N LEU A 65 -4.59 13.07 -10.57
CA LEU A 65 -4.45 12.45 -11.89
C LEU A 65 -3.15 12.90 -12.57
N LYS A 66 -2.87 14.20 -12.56
CA LYS A 66 -1.65 14.79 -13.10
C LYS A 66 -0.39 14.30 -12.38
N SER A 67 -0.45 14.17 -11.05
CA SER A 67 0.69 13.68 -10.27
C SER A 67 0.98 12.21 -10.54
N LEU A 68 -0.05 11.38 -10.62
CA LEU A 68 0.08 9.97 -10.98
C LEU A 68 0.52 9.79 -12.43
N TYR A 69 0.10 10.68 -13.35
CA TYR A 69 0.62 10.72 -14.72
C TYR A 69 2.14 10.87 -14.72
N ALA A 70 2.66 11.87 -14.03
CA ALA A 70 4.10 12.13 -13.97
C ALA A 70 4.90 10.94 -13.38
N ILE A 71 4.37 10.28 -12.35
CA ILE A 71 4.99 9.10 -11.73
C ILE A 71 4.95 7.90 -12.69
N ALA A 72 3.80 7.65 -13.34
CA ALA A 72 3.61 6.52 -14.23
C ALA A 72 4.46 6.60 -15.51
N THR A 73 4.68 7.81 -16.04
CA THR A 73 5.53 8.05 -17.23
C THR A 73 7.01 8.28 -16.89
N GLY A 74 7.33 8.49 -15.62
CA GLY A 74 8.69 8.71 -15.12
C GLY A 74 9.29 7.48 -14.47
N ILE A 75 10.01 7.70 -13.36
CA ILE A 75 10.53 6.61 -12.52
C ILE A 75 9.41 6.17 -11.57
N ARG A 76 8.87 4.99 -11.81
CA ARG A 76 7.85 4.39 -10.95
C ARG A 76 8.48 3.86 -9.66
N GLY A 77 7.83 4.13 -8.53
CA GLY A 77 8.19 3.55 -7.26
C GLY A 77 7.36 4.11 -6.11
N VAL A 78 7.29 3.36 -5.01
CA VAL A 78 6.56 3.77 -3.82
C VAL A 78 7.17 5.04 -3.22
N VAL A 79 8.50 5.19 -3.31
CA VAL A 79 9.20 6.41 -2.89
C VAL A 79 8.71 7.64 -3.67
N GLN A 80 8.42 7.51 -4.96
CA GLN A 80 7.90 8.63 -5.76
C GLN A 80 6.48 9.01 -5.37
N LEU A 81 5.63 8.04 -5.01
CA LEU A 81 4.30 8.33 -4.45
C LEU A 81 4.39 9.08 -3.12
N GLU A 82 5.33 8.69 -2.24
CA GLU A 82 5.54 9.35 -0.94
C GLU A 82 6.09 10.77 -1.13
N ASN A 83 7.09 10.95 -2.00
CA ASN A 83 7.71 12.24 -2.29
C ASN A 83 6.77 13.23 -3.00
N ALA A 84 5.78 12.72 -3.75
CA ALA A 84 4.74 13.56 -4.33
C ALA A 84 3.81 14.17 -3.27
N ASN A 85 3.91 13.73 -2.00
CA ASN A 85 3.15 14.26 -0.86
C ASN A 85 1.64 14.32 -1.13
N LEU A 86 1.12 13.30 -1.81
CA LEU A 86 -0.28 13.26 -2.26
C LEU A 86 -1.26 13.12 -1.09
N ILE A 87 -0.83 12.50 0.01
CA ILE A 87 -1.61 12.39 1.25
C ILE A 87 -0.96 13.31 2.29
N PRO A 88 -1.51 14.51 2.54
CA PRO A 88 -0.88 15.50 3.40
C PRO A 88 -0.60 14.96 4.81
N LYS A 89 0.63 15.18 5.30
CA LYS A 89 1.08 14.81 6.66
C LYS A 89 1.00 13.31 6.99
N ALA A 90 0.84 12.45 5.98
CA ALA A 90 0.82 11.01 6.22
C ALA A 90 2.19 10.49 6.69
N ILE A 91 2.17 9.52 7.60
CA ILE A 91 3.37 8.80 8.04
C ILE A 91 3.43 7.46 7.31
N TYR A 92 4.57 7.14 6.72
CA TYR A 92 4.75 5.94 5.92
C TYR A 92 5.64 4.91 6.61
N TYR A 93 5.21 3.65 6.61
CA TYR A 93 6.06 2.51 6.91
C TYR A 93 6.25 1.69 5.63
N ARG A 94 7.48 1.74 5.08
CA ARG A 94 7.84 1.17 3.78
C ARG A 94 8.93 0.08 3.85
N GLU A 95 9.20 -0.46 5.02
CA GLU A 95 10.18 -1.53 5.18
C GLU A 95 9.76 -2.77 4.39
N ILE A 96 10.74 -3.45 3.77
CA ILE A 96 10.47 -4.61 2.92
C ILE A 96 9.87 -5.76 3.76
N LEU A 97 8.66 -6.16 3.40
CA LEU A 97 8.03 -7.39 3.86
C LEU A 97 8.50 -8.54 2.98
N LYS A 98 9.21 -9.50 3.59
CA LYS A 98 9.67 -10.70 2.88
C LYS A 98 8.70 -11.88 3.07
N PRO A 99 8.72 -12.86 2.15
CA PRO A 99 7.91 -14.06 2.30
C PRO A 99 8.25 -14.82 3.58
N GLY A 100 7.26 -15.44 4.21
CA GLY A 100 7.47 -16.25 5.42
C GLY A 100 8.22 -17.56 5.21
N SER A 101 8.64 -17.86 3.98
CA SER A 101 9.60 -18.91 3.64
C SER A 101 11.06 -18.45 3.81
N ASP A 102 11.33 -17.15 3.88
CA ASP A 102 12.66 -16.60 4.16
C ASP A 102 12.98 -16.83 5.65
N ARG A 103 13.93 -17.74 5.91
CA ARG A 103 14.34 -18.12 7.28
C ARG A 103 15.04 -17.01 8.05
N ASN A 104 15.55 -15.99 7.35
CA ASN A 104 16.25 -14.86 7.96
C ASN A 104 15.31 -13.68 8.24
N PHE A 105 14.03 -13.80 7.87
CA PHE A 105 13.05 -12.75 8.06
C PHE A 105 12.09 -13.07 9.22
N ASN A 106 11.87 -12.09 10.08
CA ASN A 106 10.90 -12.20 11.16
C ASN A 106 9.76 -11.21 10.95
N ARG A 107 8.62 -11.72 10.47
CA ARG A 107 7.42 -10.93 10.20
C ARG A 107 6.83 -10.28 11.45
N SER A 108 6.93 -10.91 12.63
CA SER A 108 6.39 -10.30 13.85
C SER A 108 7.23 -9.12 14.31
N ILE A 109 8.56 -9.17 14.11
CA ILE A 109 9.44 -8.01 14.34
C ILE A 109 9.13 -6.89 13.34
N TRP A 110 9.02 -7.22 12.05
CA TRP A 110 8.63 -6.25 11.02
C TRP A 110 7.29 -5.58 11.35
N PHE A 111 6.30 -6.37 11.79
CA PHE A 111 4.99 -5.84 12.15
C PHE A 111 5.06 -4.96 13.41
N ARG A 112 5.78 -5.38 14.45
CA ARG A 112 5.96 -4.58 15.67
C ARG A 112 6.61 -3.23 15.37
N ASN A 113 7.63 -3.21 14.51
CA ASN A 113 8.28 -1.97 14.07
C ASN A 113 7.29 -1.07 13.30
N SER A 114 6.39 -1.65 12.50
CA SER A 114 5.34 -0.89 11.83
C SER A 114 4.33 -0.28 12.82
N LEU A 115 4.00 -0.99 13.90
CA LEU A 115 3.09 -0.50 14.94
C LEU A 115 3.71 0.67 15.70
N GLU A 116 5.01 0.59 16.00
CA GLU A 116 5.76 1.65 16.65
C GLU A 116 5.92 2.89 15.75
N ALA A 117 6.31 2.69 14.49
CA ALA A 117 6.49 3.77 13.51
C ALA A 117 5.18 4.54 13.22
N LEU A 118 4.03 3.86 13.31
CA LEU A 118 2.71 4.43 13.04
C LEU A 118 1.90 4.71 14.32
N SER A 119 2.55 4.69 15.48
CA SER A 119 1.91 4.84 16.80
C SER A 119 1.17 6.17 16.98
N GLU A 120 1.65 7.23 16.34
CA GLU A 120 1.05 8.57 16.40
C GLU A 120 -0.11 8.80 15.41
N CYS A 121 -0.47 7.79 14.60
CA CYS A 121 -1.54 7.87 13.62
C CYS A 121 -2.88 7.44 14.21
N ASP A 122 -3.99 7.98 13.72
CA ASP A 122 -5.34 7.60 14.13
C ASP A 122 -5.94 6.53 13.20
N ILE A 123 -5.67 6.66 11.90
CA ILE A 123 -6.07 5.71 10.86
C ILE A 123 -4.83 5.02 10.31
N ILE A 124 -4.85 3.69 10.23
CA ILE A 124 -3.83 2.91 9.52
C ILE A 124 -4.43 2.34 8.25
N PHE A 125 -3.90 2.76 7.11
CA PHE A 125 -4.15 2.15 5.81
C PHE A 125 -3.08 1.10 5.52
N CYS A 126 -3.49 -0.17 5.37
CA CYS A 126 -2.63 -1.27 4.99
C CYS A 126 -2.74 -1.53 3.48
N ASP A 127 -1.61 -1.60 2.78
CA ASP A 127 -1.54 -1.71 1.32
C ASP A 127 -0.95 -3.06 0.82
N PRO A 128 -1.47 -4.22 1.25
CA PRO A 128 -1.02 -5.51 0.72
C PRO A 128 -1.34 -5.63 -0.77
N ASP A 129 -0.60 -6.50 -1.47
CA ASP A 129 -0.81 -6.75 -2.90
C ASP A 129 -2.19 -7.40 -3.15
N ASN A 130 -2.49 -8.47 -2.41
CA ASN A 130 -3.67 -9.31 -2.62
C ASN A 130 -4.78 -9.13 -1.56
N GLY A 131 -4.53 -8.37 -0.49
CA GLY A 131 -5.49 -8.23 0.61
C GLY A 131 -5.28 -9.20 1.76
N LEU A 132 -6.37 -9.63 2.39
CA LEU A 132 -6.33 -10.51 3.56
C LEU A 132 -5.92 -11.93 3.16
N ILE A 133 -5.05 -12.56 3.95
CA ILE A 133 -4.58 -13.91 3.68
C ILE A 133 -5.73 -14.91 3.53
N VAL A 134 -5.65 -15.77 2.51
CA VAL A 134 -6.67 -16.77 2.17
C VAL A 134 -6.24 -18.16 2.61
N LYS A 135 -7.21 -19.08 2.77
CA LYS A 135 -6.98 -20.45 3.27
C LYS A 135 -5.95 -21.26 2.45
N SER A 136 -5.82 -20.97 1.15
CA SER A 136 -4.88 -21.64 0.25
C SER A 136 -3.43 -21.15 0.37
N VAL A 137 -3.17 -20.08 1.15
CA VAL A 137 -1.84 -19.51 1.36
C VAL A 137 -1.47 -19.62 2.83
N SER A 138 -0.47 -20.43 3.15
CA SER A 138 0.07 -20.50 4.51
C SER A 138 0.98 -19.31 4.81
N GLN A 139 1.11 -18.93 6.08
CA GLN A 139 2.03 -17.86 6.49
C GLN A 139 3.50 -18.15 6.15
N LYS A 140 3.88 -19.43 6.01
CA LYS A 140 5.24 -19.85 5.60
C LYS A 140 5.44 -19.91 4.09
N SER A 141 4.43 -19.54 3.30
CA SER A 141 4.48 -19.61 1.85
C SER A 141 5.35 -18.49 1.26
N ASN A 142 5.95 -18.77 0.09
CA ASN A 142 6.58 -17.77 -0.79
C ASN A 142 5.62 -16.64 -1.24
N LYS A 143 4.30 -16.81 -1.06
CA LYS A 143 3.27 -15.83 -1.44
C LYS A 143 2.70 -15.04 -0.25
N SER A 144 3.11 -15.36 0.98
CA SER A 144 2.52 -14.80 2.21
C SER A 144 2.76 -13.30 2.38
N ASP A 145 3.81 -12.76 1.78
CA ASP A 145 4.16 -11.34 1.77
C ASP A 145 3.19 -10.48 0.94
N LYS A 146 2.43 -11.09 0.04
CA LYS A 146 1.37 -10.41 -0.72
C LYS A 146 0.12 -10.11 0.11
N TYR A 147 0.04 -10.61 1.34
CA TYR A 147 -1.17 -10.54 2.15
C TYR A 147 -0.93 -9.89 3.51
N ILE A 148 -1.97 -9.30 4.06
CA ILE A 148 -2.06 -8.94 5.49
C ILE A 148 -2.60 -10.13 6.30
N LEU A 149 -2.14 -10.29 7.56
CA LEU A 149 -2.67 -11.32 8.47
C LEU A 149 -3.85 -10.78 9.31
N PRO A 150 -4.82 -11.62 9.69
CA PRO A 150 -5.92 -11.21 10.56
C PRO A 150 -5.43 -10.63 11.89
N ASP A 151 -4.40 -11.24 12.49
CA ASP A 151 -3.83 -10.79 13.77
C ASP A 151 -3.18 -9.41 13.66
N GLU A 152 -2.64 -9.04 12.49
CA GLU A 152 -2.06 -7.71 12.24
C GLU A 152 -3.17 -6.64 12.25
N LEU A 153 -4.31 -6.91 11.58
CA LEU A 153 -5.48 -6.03 11.62
C LEU A 153 -6.05 -5.88 13.04
N VAL A 154 -6.22 -7.01 13.74
CA VAL A 154 -6.73 -7.01 15.12
C VAL A 154 -5.77 -6.27 16.06
N SER A 155 -4.45 -6.37 15.84
CA SER A 155 -3.47 -5.68 16.66
C SER A 155 -3.50 -4.16 16.47
N TYR A 156 -3.62 -3.67 15.23
CA TYR A 156 -3.83 -2.24 14.99
C TYR A 156 -5.13 -1.75 15.63
N TYR A 157 -6.23 -2.49 15.47
CA TYR A 157 -7.51 -2.13 16.06
C TYR A 157 -7.45 -2.09 17.60
N LYS A 158 -6.84 -3.10 18.22
CA LYS A 158 -6.63 -3.14 19.69
C LYS A 158 -5.70 -2.02 20.18
N ALA A 159 -4.83 -1.50 19.33
CA ALA A 159 -4.01 -0.32 19.63
C ALA A 159 -4.78 1.01 19.47
N GLY A 160 -6.11 0.98 19.34
CA GLY A 160 -6.97 2.15 19.26
C GLY A 160 -7.03 2.80 17.87
N LYS A 161 -6.59 2.08 16.83
CA LYS A 161 -6.56 2.61 15.46
C LYS A 161 -7.83 2.27 14.70
N SER A 162 -8.28 3.18 13.85
CA SER A 162 -9.16 2.86 12.73
C SER A 162 -8.34 2.18 11.64
N VAL A 163 -8.78 1.01 11.16
CA VAL A 163 -7.98 0.21 10.21
C VAL A 163 -8.70 0.10 8.87
N ILE A 164 -8.01 0.46 7.80
CA ILE A 164 -8.45 0.30 6.41
C ILE A 164 -7.42 -0.59 5.73
N PHE A 165 -7.82 -1.54 4.89
CA PHE A 165 -6.87 -2.31 4.10
C PHE A 165 -7.33 -2.44 2.66
N TYR A 166 -6.37 -2.40 1.74
CA TYR A 166 -6.64 -2.71 0.35
C TYR A 166 -6.91 -4.21 0.19
N ASN A 167 -7.95 -4.56 -0.57
CA ASN A 167 -8.24 -5.94 -0.90
C ASN A 167 -8.52 -6.08 -2.40
N HIS A 168 -7.55 -6.61 -3.13
CA HIS A 168 -7.74 -6.93 -4.53
C HIS A 168 -8.77 -8.07 -4.65
N ARG A 169 -9.89 -7.82 -5.34
CA ARG A 169 -10.83 -8.88 -5.73
C ARG A 169 -10.60 -9.22 -7.18
N TYR A 170 -10.43 -10.51 -7.47
CA TYR A 170 -10.46 -11.07 -8.81
C TYR A 170 -11.91 -11.28 -9.24
#